data_AF-A0A354GJE0-F1
#
_entry.id   AF-A0A354GJE0-F1
#
_cell.length_a   1.000
_cell.length_b   1.000
_cell.length_c   1.000
_cell.angle_alpha   90.00
_cell.angle_beta   90.00
_cell.angle_gamma   90.00
#
_symmetry.space_group_name_H-M   'P 1'
#
loop_
_entity.id
_entity.type
_entity.pdbx_description
1 polymer ?
#
loop_
_entity_poly.entity_id
_entity_poly.type
_entity_poly.pdbx_seq_one_letter_code
_entity_poly.pdbx_strand_id
1 'polypeptide(L)'
;VKSIKRPPYVIVPADKTSNMYEMKKEDYEKLLKENVTKDYKKVQKSAVTNVNRSSKKIASDLGLENKVQCFAESPAFIFIKDHKEHFPSTVKCRLINPAKTDIGLLSKNILDRINSIVRKETGFLQWRNTGSVIDWFKSIDKKENCKFLKFDIADFYPSISKDLLLKSLKFARRYTAISKEEEKIIFPC
;
A
#
# COMPACT_ATOMS: atom_id res chain seq x y z
N VAL A 1 3.80 40.40 -14.49
CA VAL A 1 3.68 39.19 -13.62
C VAL A 1 4.92 39.13 -12.74
N LYS A 2 4.80 39.42 -11.43
CA LYS A 2 5.94 39.33 -10.49
C LYS A 2 6.41 37.87 -10.45
N SER A 3 7.71 37.64 -10.65
CA SER A 3 8.30 36.31 -10.54
C SER A 3 8.06 35.79 -9.13
N ILE A 4 7.32 34.69 -9.02
CA ILE A 4 7.19 33.97 -7.75
C ILE A 4 8.59 33.44 -7.43
N LYS A 5 9.26 34.05 -6.46
CA LYS A 5 10.53 33.53 -5.94
C LYS A 5 10.26 32.11 -5.45
N ARG A 6 10.91 31.11 -6.07
CA ARG A 6 10.84 29.72 -5.60
C ARG A 6 11.45 29.70 -4.21
N PRO A 7 10.68 29.41 -3.14
CA PRO A 7 11.23 29.39 -1.81
C PRO A 7 12.32 28.31 -1.74
N PRO A 8 13.45 28.56 -1.03
CA PRO A 8 14.51 27.56 -0.86
C PRO A 8 14.08 26.41 0.09
N TYR A 9 12.90 26.52 0.68
CA TYR A 9 12.34 25.56 1.62
C TYR A 9 11.03 24.97 1.13
N VAL A 10 10.73 23.77 1.61
CA VAL A 10 9.46 23.06 1.43
C VAL A 10 8.88 22.73 2.81
N ILE A 11 7.55 22.70 2.89
CA ILE A 11 6.84 22.27 4.10
C ILE A 11 6.46 20.81 3.94
N VAL A 12 6.88 19.97 4.89
CA VAL A 12 6.67 18.52 4.87
C VAL A 12 5.85 18.11 6.10
N PRO A 13 4.71 17.44 5.93
CA PRO A 13 3.91 16.97 7.05
C PRO A 13 4.56 15.76 7.75
N ALA A 14 4.21 15.59 9.02
CA ALA A 14 4.54 14.41 9.79
C ALA A 14 3.66 13.20 9.44
N ASP A 15 4.15 12.00 9.73
CA ASP A 15 3.48 10.73 9.41
C ASP A 15 2.34 10.38 10.39
N LYS A 16 2.50 10.67 11.68
CA LYS A 16 1.57 10.27 12.74
C LYS A 16 1.11 11.39 13.66
N THR A 17 1.71 12.56 13.53
CA THR A 17 1.36 13.77 14.29
C THR A 17 0.78 14.80 13.32
N SER A 18 0.19 15.87 13.84
CA SER A 18 -0.26 17.02 13.04
C SER A 18 0.87 18.02 12.76
N ASN A 19 2.12 17.66 13.04
CA ASN A 19 3.26 18.58 12.91
C ASN A 19 3.62 18.80 11.44
N MET A 20 4.16 19.99 11.16
CA MET A 20 4.67 20.39 9.86
C MET A 20 6.13 20.84 10.04
N TYR A 21 7.00 20.42 9.14
CA TYR A 21 8.44 20.70 9.21
C TYR A 21 8.89 21.48 7.98
N GLU A 22 9.64 22.55 8.21
CA GLU A 22 10.35 23.25 7.14
C GLU A 22 11.66 22.51 6.83
N MET A 23 11.94 22.31 5.54
CA MET A 23 13.16 21.62 5.08
C MET A 23 13.71 22.32 3.85
N LYS A 24 15.04 22.37 3.72
CA LYS A 24 15.66 22.84 2.47
C LYS A 24 15.24 21.95 1.31
N LYS A 25 15.01 22.55 0.15
CA LYS A 25 14.56 21.83 -1.03
C LYS A 25 15.54 20.73 -1.44
N GLU A 26 16.84 20.98 -1.33
CA GLU A 26 17.90 20.03 -1.69
C GLU A 26 17.89 18.81 -0.78
N ASP A 27 17.72 19.01 0.54
CA ASP A 27 17.62 17.93 1.52
C ASP A 27 16.37 17.09 1.30
N TYR A 28 15.25 17.74 0.96
CA TYR A 28 14.00 17.06 0.61
C TYR A 28 14.15 16.20 -0.64
N GLU A 29 14.72 16.74 -1.72
CA GLU A 29 14.91 16.02 -2.98
C GLU A 29 15.87 14.83 -2.80
N LYS A 30 16.91 14.99 -1.98
CA LYS A 30 17.82 13.90 -1.60
C LYS A 30 17.07 12.80 -0.85
N LEU A 31 16.35 13.15 0.22
CA LEU A 31 15.55 12.19 1.00
C LEU A 31 14.51 11.46 0.15
N LEU A 32 13.78 12.20 -0.70
CA LEU A 32 12.80 11.62 -1.60
C LEU A 32 13.45 10.61 -2.56
N LYS A 33 14.57 10.99 -3.18
CA LYS A 33 15.29 10.13 -4.13
C LYS A 33 15.76 8.84 -3.45
N GLU A 34 16.42 8.95 -2.30
CA GLU A 34 16.91 7.80 -1.53
C GLU A 34 15.78 6.83 -1.16
N ASN A 35 14.63 7.36 -0.71
CA ASN A 35 13.48 6.55 -0.32
C ASN A 35 12.77 5.91 -1.53
N VAL A 36 12.64 6.63 -2.66
CA VAL A 36 12.07 6.07 -3.89
C VAL A 36 12.92 4.91 -4.40
N THR A 37 14.25 5.07 -4.43
CA THR A 37 15.14 4.04 -5.00
C THR A 37 15.35 2.83 -4.10
N LYS A 38 14.90 2.86 -2.84
CA LYS A 38 15.01 1.71 -1.93
C LYS A 38 14.12 0.55 -2.38
N ASP A 39 12.85 0.85 -2.62
CA ASP A 39 11.81 -0.16 -2.88
C ASP A 39 11.22 -0.09 -4.29
N TYR A 40 11.40 1.03 -5.01
CA TYR A 40 10.86 1.24 -6.35
C TYR A 40 11.96 1.31 -7.41
N LYS A 41 11.60 0.88 -8.62
CA LYS A 41 12.45 0.99 -9.81
C LYS A 41 11.85 2.03 -10.75
N LYS A 42 12.71 2.87 -11.34
CA LYS A 42 12.29 3.73 -12.45
C LYS A 42 11.95 2.86 -13.64
N VAL A 43 10.82 3.14 -14.27
CA VAL A 43 10.36 2.45 -15.47
C VAL A 43 10.36 3.38 -16.67
N GLN A 44 10.46 2.81 -17.86
CA GLN A 44 10.31 3.57 -19.10
C GLN A 44 8.84 3.91 -19.35
N LYS A 45 8.58 4.97 -20.13
CA LYS A 45 7.21 5.35 -20.54
C LYS A 45 6.46 4.21 -21.26
N SER A 46 7.18 3.35 -21.99
CA SER A 46 6.62 2.16 -22.63
C SER A 46 5.92 1.22 -21.63
N ALA A 47 6.46 1.09 -20.41
CA ALA A 47 5.83 0.28 -19.36
C ALA A 47 4.49 0.88 -18.92
N VAL A 48 4.41 2.20 -18.75
CA VAL A 48 3.16 2.90 -18.42
C VAL A 48 2.12 2.71 -19.53
N THR A 49 2.55 2.81 -20.80
CA THR A 49 1.67 2.55 -21.95
C THR A 49 1.15 1.12 -21.97
N ASN A 50 1.98 0.13 -21.63
CA ASN A 50 1.57 -1.27 -21.53
C ASN A 50 0.53 -1.48 -20.42
N VAL A 51 0.73 -0.89 -19.25
CA VAL A 51 -0.24 -0.93 -18.14
C VAL A 51 -1.57 -0.30 -18.56
N ASN A 52 -1.54 0.84 -19.25
CA ASN A 52 -2.75 1.50 -19.77
C ASN A 52 -3.47 0.62 -20.80
N ARG A 53 -2.74 -0.04 -21.70
CA ARG A 53 -3.33 -0.96 -22.68
C ARG A 53 -4.00 -2.16 -22.02
N SER A 54 -3.33 -2.79 -21.05
CA SER A 54 -3.89 -3.89 -20.28
C SER A 54 -5.12 -3.45 -19.48
N SER A 55 -5.05 -2.27 -18.85
CA SER A 55 -6.17 -1.69 -18.09
C SER A 55 -7.36 -1.39 -18.99
N LYS A 56 -7.14 -0.82 -20.18
CA LYS A 56 -8.18 -0.58 -21.18
C LYS A 56 -8.85 -1.89 -21.61
N LYS A 57 -8.08 -2.95 -21.87
CA LYS A 57 -8.63 -4.25 -22.25
C LYS A 57 -9.55 -4.80 -21.15
N ILE A 58 -9.09 -4.80 -19.90
CA ILE A 58 -9.89 -5.22 -18.74
C ILE A 58 -11.15 -4.36 -18.62
N ALA A 59 -11.03 -3.05 -18.77
CA ALA A 59 -12.16 -2.13 -18.68
C ALA A 59 -13.20 -2.42 -19.78
N SER A 60 -12.77 -2.64 -21.02
CA SER A 60 -13.65 -2.99 -22.14
C SER A 60 -14.35 -4.34 -21.93
N ASP A 61 -13.63 -5.36 -21.44
CA ASP A 61 -14.22 -6.66 -21.13
C ASP A 61 -15.32 -6.56 -20.05
N LEU A 62 -15.29 -5.52 -19.23
CA LEU A 62 -16.25 -5.23 -18.17
C LEU A 62 -17.30 -4.16 -18.53
N GLY A 63 -17.22 -3.55 -19.73
CA GLY A 63 -18.08 -2.43 -20.13
C GLY A 63 -17.85 -1.14 -19.31
N LEU A 64 -16.63 -0.93 -18.81
CA LEU A 64 -16.21 0.19 -17.96
C LEU A 64 -15.23 1.14 -18.65
N GLU A 65 -14.99 1.01 -19.95
CA GLU A 65 -14.00 1.77 -20.71
C GLU A 65 -14.19 3.29 -20.62
N ASN A 66 -15.44 3.76 -20.45
CA ASN A 66 -15.76 5.18 -20.30
C ASN A 66 -15.61 5.69 -18.86
N LYS A 67 -15.34 4.81 -17.88
CA LYS A 67 -15.22 5.13 -16.45
C LYS A 67 -13.79 4.97 -15.92
N VAL A 68 -12.94 4.24 -16.64
CA VAL A 68 -11.56 3.98 -16.24
C VAL A 68 -10.64 5.02 -16.88
N GLN A 69 -9.86 5.70 -16.04
CA GLN A 69 -8.87 6.67 -16.49
C GLN A 69 -7.53 5.98 -16.81
N CYS A 70 -6.76 6.63 -17.69
CA CYS A 70 -5.35 6.30 -17.87
C CYS A 70 -4.57 6.58 -16.58
N PHE A 71 -3.46 5.87 -16.43
CA PHE A 71 -2.53 6.02 -15.32
C PHE A 71 -2.14 7.49 -15.11
N ALA A 72 -2.45 8.03 -13.94
CA ALA A 72 -2.07 9.39 -13.57
C ALA A 72 -0.60 9.42 -13.11
N GLU A 73 0.23 10.24 -13.77
CA GLU A 73 1.63 10.48 -13.38
C GLU A 73 1.72 11.43 -12.17
N SER A 74 1.21 11.00 -11.03
CA SER A 74 1.29 11.77 -9.79
C SER A 74 2.66 11.54 -9.11
N PRO A 75 3.42 12.60 -8.80
CA PRO A 75 4.74 12.45 -8.19
C PRO A 75 4.64 11.89 -6.77
N ALA A 76 5.60 11.05 -6.40
CA ALA A 76 5.73 10.57 -5.03
C ALA A 76 6.22 11.70 -4.10
N PHE A 77 5.84 11.63 -2.84
CA PHE A 77 6.24 12.58 -1.80
C PHE A 77 6.52 11.85 -0.48
N ILE A 78 7.13 12.53 0.48
CA ILE A 78 7.51 11.94 1.78
C ILE A 78 6.81 12.62 2.94
N PHE A 79 6.49 11.83 3.99
CA PHE A 79 6.09 12.31 5.31
C PHE A 79 7.22 12.04 6.32
N ILE A 80 7.41 12.94 7.29
CA ILE A 80 8.45 12.82 8.31
C ILE A 80 7.99 11.91 9.45
N LYS A 81 8.82 10.92 9.80
CA LYS A 81 8.56 10.02 10.94
C LYS A 81 9.16 10.62 12.22
N ASP A 82 8.56 11.69 12.71
CA ASP A 82 8.97 12.38 13.94
C ASP A 82 8.78 11.55 15.23
N HIS A 83 7.91 10.55 15.19
CA HIS A 83 7.72 9.57 16.25
C HIS A 83 8.82 8.49 16.35
N LYS A 84 9.88 8.56 15.54
CA LYS A 84 10.99 7.60 15.57
C LYS A 84 12.07 8.08 16.53
N GLU A 85 12.73 7.11 17.18
CA GLU A 85 13.90 7.36 18.01
C GLU A 85 14.97 8.14 17.21
N HIS A 86 15.67 9.03 17.90
CA HIS A 86 16.72 9.90 17.36
C HIS A 86 16.25 10.97 16.36
N PHE A 87 14.95 11.22 16.22
CA PHE A 87 14.47 12.47 15.63
C PHE A 87 14.79 13.66 16.58
N PRO A 88 15.28 14.82 16.09
CA PRO A 88 15.52 15.20 14.69
C PRO A 88 16.91 14.85 14.14
N SER A 89 17.83 14.29 14.94
CA SER A 89 19.20 13.98 14.52
C SER A 89 19.28 13.02 13.32
N THR A 90 18.34 12.07 13.21
CA THR A 90 18.16 11.20 12.04
C THR A 90 16.73 11.30 11.52
N VAL A 91 16.58 11.86 10.33
CA VAL A 91 15.26 12.05 9.71
C VAL A 91 14.87 10.81 8.89
N LYS A 92 13.95 10.02 9.43
CA LYS A 92 13.31 8.91 8.70
C LYS A 92 12.02 9.38 8.05
N CYS A 93 11.68 8.78 6.91
CA CYS A 93 10.52 9.18 6.12
C CYS A 93 9.56 8.01 5.86
N ARG A 94 8.31 8.33 5.52
CA ARG A 94 7.38 7.44 4.84
C ARG A 94 7.21 7.95 3.41
N LEU A 95 7.53 7.13 2.42
CA LEU A 95 7.24 7.42 1.03
C LEU A 95 5.77 7.17 0.73
N ILE A 96 5.12 8.13 0.09
CA ILE A 96 3.76 8.03 -0.42
C ILE A 96 3.81 8.07 -1.94
N ASN A 97 3.33 7.01 -2.57
CA ASN A 97 3.13 6.95 -4.01
C ASN A 97 1.62 7.10 -4.32
N PRO A 98 1.17 8.28 -4.78
CA PRO A 98 -0.23 8.49 -5.14
C PRO A 98 -0.62 7.84 -6.47
N ALA A 99 0.34 7.47 -7.32
CA ALA A 99 0.06 6.93 -8.63
C ALA A 99 -0.54 5.52 -8.55
N LYS A 100 -1.85 5.41 -8.78
CA LYS A 100 -2.63 4.17 -8.75
C LYS A 100 -3.53 4.09 -9.99
N THR A 101 -3.83 2.88 -10.43
CA THR A 101 -4.81 2.64 -11.51
C THR A 101 -6.20 2.43 -10.93
N ASP A 102 -7.23 2.78 -11.69
CA ASP A 102 -8.63 2.45 -11.35
C ASP A 102 -8.86 0.94 -11.34
N ILE A 103 -8.14 0.19 -12.17
CA ILE A 103 -8.13 -1.28 -12.13
C ILE A 103 -7.63 -1.80 -10.77
N GLY A 104 -6.69 -1.09 -10.13
CA GLY A 104 -6.24 -1.39 -8.78
C GLY A 104 -7.36 -1.29 -7.74
N LEU A 105 -8.33 -0.40 -7.92
CA LEU A 105 -9.51 -0.32 -7.06
C LEU A 105 -10.43 -1.54 -7.25
N LEU A 106 -10.61 -2.00 -8.49
CA LEU A 106 -11.38 -3.21 -8.76
C LEU A 106 -10.70 -4.45 -8.16
N SER A 107 -9.39 -4.60 -8.37
CA SER A 107 -8.57 -5.64 -7.75
C SER A 107 -8.73 -5.66 -6.23
N LYS A 108 -8.68 -4.48 -5.59
CA LYS A 108 -8.93 -4.34 -4.15
C LYS A 108 -10.30 -4.88 -3.74
N ASN A 109 -11.37 -4.50 -4.44
CA ASN A 109 -12.73 -4.96 -4.11
C ASN A 109 -12.86 -6.49 -4.21
N ILE A 110 -12.25 -7.11 -5.22
CA ILE A 110 -12.21 -8.57 -5.38
C ILE A 110 -11.46 -9.21 -4.20
N LEU A 111 -10.27 -8.70 -3.86
CA LEU A 111 -9.48 -9.19 -2.74
C LEU A 111 -10.19 -9.01 -1.39
N ASP A 112 -10.90 -7.90 -1.19
CA ASP A 112 -11.68 -7.65 0.02
C ASP A 112 -12.85 -8.64 0.17
N ARG A 113 -13.53 -8.98 -0.93
CA ARG A 113 -14.55 -10.04 -0.97
C ARG A 113 -13.96 -11.39 -0.60
N ILE A 114 -12.87 -11.79 -1.27
CA ILE A 114 -12.17 -13.06 -1.02
C ILE A 114 -11.76 -13.16 0.44
N ASN A 115 -11.08 -12.14 0.97
CA ASN A 115 -10.64 -12.10 2.36
C ASN A 115 -11.80 -12.17 3.35
N SER A 116 -12.96 -11.60 3.02
CA SER A 116 -14.15 -11.65 3.88
C SER A 116 -14.72 -13.06 3.98
N ILE A 117 -14.78 -13.79 2.86
CA ILE A 117 -15.20 -15.19 2.84
C ILE A 117 -14.18 -16.06 3.58
N VAL A 118 -12.89 -15.94 3.25
CA VAL A 118 -11.83 -16.73 3.91
C VAL A 118 -11.87 -16.55 5.43
N ARG A 119 -11.98 -15.31 5.94
CA ARG A 119 -12.10 -15.07 7.39
C ARG A 119 -13.31 -15.76 8.01
N LYS A 120 -14.46 -15.70 7.33
CA LYS A 120 -15.70 -16.33 7.81
C LYS A 120 -15.54 -17.85 7.89
N GLU A 121 -14.97 -18.45 6.86
CA GLU A 121 -14.84 -19.91 6.77
C GLU A 121 -13.72 -20.50 7.64
N THR A 122 -12.62 -19.76 7.84
CA THR A 122 -11.49 -20.24 8.65
C THR A 122 -11.59 -19.89 10.13
N GLY A 123 -12.42 -18.90 10.49
CA GLY A 123 -12.42 -18.32 11.83
C GLY A 123 -11.12 -17.57 12.17
N PHE A 124 -10.26 -17.27 11.18
CA PHE A 124 -9.01 -16.56 11.43
C PHE A 124 -9.27 -15.15 11.95
N LEU A 125 -8.56 -14.83 13.03
CA LEU A 125 -8.65 -13.54 13.69
C LEU A 125 -7.74 -12.53 12.98
N GLN A 126 -8.35 -11.62 12.23
CA GLN A 126 -7.71 -10.45 11.64
C GLN A 126 -8.39 -9.20 12.18
N TRP A 127 -8.11 -8.88 13.45
CA TRP A 127 -8.76 -7.76 14.13
C TRP A 127 -8.45 -6.43 13.43
N ARG A 128 -9.48 -5.59 13.28
CA ARG A 128 -9.39 -4.28 12.60
C ARG A 128 -9.42 -3.10 13.54
N ASN A 129 -9.75 -3.33 14.81
CA ASN A 129 -9.87 -2.31 15.82
C ASN A 129 -9.40 -2.85 17.18
N THR A 130 -9.02 -1.93 18.07
CA THR A 130 -8.51 -2.24 19.40
C THR A 130 -9.54 -2.97 20.27
N GLY A 131 -10.83 -2.62 20.16
CA GLY A 131 -11.90 -3.26 20.94
C GLY A 131 -11.96 -4.76 20.72
N SER A 132 -11.99 -5.20 19.46
CA SER A 132 -12.04 -6.63 19.12
C SER A 132 -10.81 -7.42 19.59
N VAL A 133 -9.63 -6.78 19.66
CA VAL A 133 -8.43 -7.40 20.23
C VAL A 133 -8.56 -7.56 21.75
N ILE A 134 -9.08 -6.53 22.43
CA ILE A 134 -9.31 -6.57 23.87
C ILE A 134 -10.34 -7.64 24.23
N ASP A 135 -11.44 -7.73 23.46
CA ASP A 135 -12.49 -8.71 23.70
C ASP A 135 -11.97 -10.14 23.53
N TRP A 136 -11.22 -10.39 22.45
CA TRP A 136 -10.52 -11.67 22.26
C TRP A 136 -9.55 -11.96 23.40
N PHE A 137 -8.72 -10.99 23.79
CA PHE A 137 -7.75 -11.20 24.84
C PHE A 137 -8.45 -11.54 26.16
N LYS A 138 -9.54 -10.86 26.50
CA LYS A 138 -10.35 -11.12 27.70
C LYS A 138 -11.00 -12.51 27.67
N SER A 139 -11.42 -13.00 26.51
CA SER A 139 -12.07 -14.32 26.37
C SER A 139 -11.12 -15.52 26.44
N ILE A 140 -9.80 -15.31 26.54
CA ILE A 140 -8.84 -16.42 26.72
C ILE A 140 -8.96 -16.96 28.16
N ASP A 141 -9.31 -18.24 28.30
CA ASP A 141 -9.29 -18.93 29.59
C ASP A 141 -7.87 -19.33 29.99
N LYS A 142 -7.60 -19.39 31.30
CA LYS A 142 -6.31 -19.81 31.88
C LYS A 142 -5.11 -19.07 31.28
N LYS A 143 -5.20 -17.74 31.19
CA LYS A 143 -4.18 -16.85 30.58
C LYS A 143 -2.79 -17.05 31.16
N GLU A 144 -2.71 -17.46 32.42
CA GLU A 144 -1.47 -17.80 33.13
C GLU A 144 -0.67 -18.91 32.46
N ASN A 145 -1.32 -19.77 31.67
CA ASN A 145 -0.68 -20.84 30.90
C ASN A 145 -0.36 -20.44 29.45
N CYS A 146 -0.71 -19.22 29.04
CA CYS A 146 -0.48 -18.73 27.69
C CYS A 146 0.82 -17.93 27.60
N LYS A 147 1.44 -17.94 26.41
CA LYS A 147 2.57 -17.07 26.08
C LYS A 147 2.25 -16.26 24.84
N PHE A 148 2.71 -15.02 24.82
CA PHE A 148 2.62 -14.19 23.63
C PHE A 148 3.79 -14.42 22.70
N LEU A 149 3.49 -14.67 21.43
CA LEU A 149 4.45 -14.54 20.35
C LEU A 149 4.16 -13.26 19.59
N LYS A 150 5.15 -12.38 19.54
CA LYS A 150 5.14 -11.18 18.72
C LYS A 150 6.35 -11.25 17.80
N PHE A 151 6.13 -11.05 16.52
CA PHE A 151 7.19 -10.84 15.55
C PHE A 151 6.83 -9.65 14.67
N ASP A 152 7.86 -8.99 14.16
CA ASP A 152 7.72 -7.91 13.19
C ASP A 152 8.33 -8.38 11.87
N ILE A 153 7.72 -7.98 10.76
CA ILE A 153 8.25 -8.28 9.43
C ILE A 153 8.95 -7.03 8.93
N ALA A 154 10.28 -7.10 8.85
CA ALA A 154 11.08 -6.04 8.25
C ALA A 154 10.63 -5.81 6.80
N ASP A 155 10.34 -4.56 6.45
CA ASP A 155 9.95 -4.14 5.11
C ASP A 155 8.81 -5.02 4.51
N PHE A 156 7.69 -5.11 5.24
CA PHE A 156 6.53 -5.96 4.89
C PHE A 156 6.06 -5.84 3.44
N TYR A 157 5.83 -4.63 2.91
CA TYR A 157 5.31 -4.46 1.55
C TYR A 157 6.30 -4.95 0.46
N PRO A 158 7.59 -4.60 0.49
CA PRO A 158 8.59 -5.20 -0.39
C PRO A 158 8.69 -6.73 -0.30
N SER A 159 8.38 -7.32 0.87
CA SER A 159 8.42 -8.78 1.05
C SER A 159 7.31 -9.54 0.30
N ILE A 160 6.26 -8.84 -0.17
CA ILE A 160 5.13 -9.47 -0.86
C ILE A 160 5.50 -9.76 -2.32
N SER A 161 5.84 -11.02 -2.60
CA SER A 161 6.18 -11.48 -3.94
C SER A 161 4.96 -11.95 -4.73
N LYS A 162 5.10 -12.00 -6.07
CA LYS A 162 4.09 -12.59 -6.95
C LYS A 162 3.78 -14.04 -6.58
N ASP A 163 4.81 -14.82 -6.23
CA ASP A 163 4.66 -16.22 -5.79
C ASP A 163 3.86 -16.31 -4.48
N LEU A 164 4.14 -15.43 -3.51
CA LEU A 164 3.38 -15.37 -2.26
C LEU A 164 1.90 -15.06 -2.51
N LEU A 165 1.60 -14.12 -3.41
CA LEU A 165 0.22 -13.80 -3.78
C LEU A 165 -0.47 -15.00 -4.47
N LEU A 166 0.22 -15.69 -5.39
CA LEU A 166 -0.31 -16.89 -6.04
C LEU A 166 -0.60 -18.01 -5.04
N LYS A 167 0.32 -18.27 -4.10
CA LYS A 167 0.13 -19.24 -3.01
C LYS A 167 -1.06 -18.86 -2.13
N SER A 168 -1.22 -17.56 -1.84
CA SER A 168 -2.34 -17.04 -1.06
C SER A 168 -3.68 -17.23 -1.77
N LEU A 169 -3.75 -16.98 -3.09
CA LEU A 169 -4.96 -17.24 -3.89
C LEU A 169 -5.25 -18.74 -3.99
N LYS A 170 -4.23 -19.59 -4.15
CA LYS A 170 -4.39 -21.06 -4.12
C LYS A 170 -4.97 -21.52 -2.78
N PHE A 171 -4.51 -20.95 -1.67
CA PHE A 171 -5.10 -21.21 -0.36
C PHE A 171 -6.56 -20.75 -0.28
N ALA A 172 -6.86 -19.53 -0.73
CA ALA A 172 -8.21 -18.96 -0.69
C ALA A 172 -9.23 -19.74 -1.55
N ARG A 173 -8.80 -20.38 -2.64
CA ARG A 173 -9.64 -21.24 -3.50
C ARG A 173 -10.28 -22.42 -2.77
N ARG A 174 -9.77 -22.78 -1.59
CA ARG A 174 -10.38 -23.80 -0.72
C ARG A 174 -11.71 -23.34 -0.09
N TYR A 175 -11.97 -22.04 -0.07
CA TYR A 175 -13.10 -21.42 0.65
C TYR A 175 -14.01 -20.58 -0.26
N THR A 176 -13.50 -20.05 -1.36
CA THR A 176 -14.28 -19.29 -2.35
C THR A 176 -13.83 -19.61 -3.76
N ALA A 177 -14.77 -19.62 -4.70
CA ALA A 177 -14.43 -19.57 -6.11
C ALA A 177 -13.72 -18.24 -6.42
N ILE A 178 -12.68 -18.32 -7.26
CA ILE A 178 -11.94 -17.20 -7.81
C ILE A 178 -11.83 -17.47 -9.31
N SER A 179 -12.51 -16.68 -10.13
CA SER A 179 -12.55 -16.92 -11.57
C SER A 179 -11.22 -16.56 -12.24
N LYS A 180 -11.02 -17.02 -13.48
CA LYS A 180 -9.84 -16.63 -14.28
C LYS A 180 -9.86 -15.14 -14.60
N GLU A 181 -11.04 -14.56 -14.75
CA GLU A 181 -11.26 -13.14 -14.99
C GLU A 181 -10.83 -12.32 -13.76
N GLU A 182 -11.23 -12.76 -12.56
CA GLU A 182 -10.81 -12.13 -11.30
C GLU A 182 -9.29 -12.21 -11.11
N GLU A 183 -8.68 -13.35 -11.42
CA GLU A 183 -7.23 -13.51 -11.34
C GLU A 183 -6.48 -12.57 -12.32
N LYS A 184 -7.01 -12.38 -13.54
CA LYS A 184 -6.46 -11.38 -14.49
C LYS A 184 -6.53 -9.95 -13.94
N ILE A 185 -7.59 -9.62 -13.21
CA ILE A 185 -7.77 -8.30 -12.59
C ILE A 185 -6.86 -8.13 -11.37
N ILE A 186 -6.63 -9.19 -10.60
CA ILE A 186 -5.74 -9.18 -9.42
C ILE A 186 -4.26 -9.02 -9.82
N PHE A 187 -3.86 -9.61 -10.95
CA PHE A 187 -2.54 -9.44 -11.54
C PHE A 187 -2.58 -8.59 -12.82
N PRO A 188 -2.94 -7.29 -12.73
CA PRO A 188 -2.81 -6.42 -13.89
C PRO A 188 -1.32 -6.33 -14.22
N CYS A 189 -0.99 -6.57 -15.50
CA CYS A 189 0.38 -6.70 -16.02
C CYS A 189 1.39 -5.70 -15.44
#